data_AF-A0A3N4SPY0-F1
#
_entry.id   AF-A0A3N4SPY0-F1
#
_cell.length_a   1.000
_cell.length_b   1.000
_cell.length_c   1.000
_cell.angle_alpha   90.00
_cell.angle_beta   90.00
_cell.angle_gamma   90.00
#
_symmetry.space_group_name_H-M   'P 1'
#
loop_
_entity.id
_entity.type
_entity.pdbx_description
1 polymer ?
#
loop_
_entity_poly.entity_id
_entity_poly.type
_entity_poly.pdbx_seq_one_letter_code
_entity_poly.pdbx_strand_id
1 'polypeptide(L)'
;MVVLGDLRAANVYLEGDAKLLVLGSVTVDAFVGNMTDKLVMIHGDLRAKVTVLSGEFGPDLVGGTLHGAVVAPACLDLAQDVDPASVLVPEVLRTDGEDDWRSFDAPRVHGGRLLNRIDEGLPVVLG
;
A
#
# COMPACT_ATOMS: atom_id res chain seq x y z
N MET A 1 -9.61 -2.42 13.27
CA MET A 1 -8.76 -1.69 14.24
C MET A 1 -9.18 -0.22 14.27
N VAL A 2 -9.19 0.40 15.45
CA VAL A 2 -9.46 1.83 15.63
C VAL A 2 -8.31 2.46 16.40
N VAL A 3 -7.76 3.57 15.89
CA VAL A 3 -6.64 4.32 16.47
C VAL A 3 -7.11 5.75 16.74
N LEU A 4 -7.16 6.15 18.02
CA LEU A 4 -7.70 7.44 18.45
C LEU A 4 -6.75 8.64 18.24
N GLY A 5 -5.53 8.38 17.79
CA GLY A 5 -4.51 9.39 17.48
C GLY A 5 -3.73 9.01 16.24
N ASP A 6 -2.42 9.25 16.25
CA ASP A 6 -1.54 8.89 15.14
C ASP A 6 -1.18 7.40 15.15
N LEU A 7 -1.07 6.81 13.96
CA LEU A 7 -0.55 5.46 13.75
C LEU A 7 0.87 5.55 13.19
N ARG A 8 1.83 4.92 13.89
CA ARG A 8 3.18 4.68 13.39
C ARG A 8 3.46 3.19 13.33
N ALA A 9 3.86 2.69 12.18
CA ALA A 9 4.26 1.31 11.97
C ALA A 9 5.37 1.24 10.92
N ALA A 10 6.09 0.12 10.84
CA ALA A 10 7.01 -0.09 9.73
C ALA A 10 6.22 -0.21 8.41
N ASN A 11 5.27 -1.14 8.37
CA ASN A 11 4.38 -1.35 7.23
C ASN A 11 2.94 -1.54 7.71
N VAL A 12 1.98 -1.21 6.84
CA VAL A 12 0.56 -1.57 7.01
C VAL A 12 0.16 -2.38 5.78
N TYR A 13 -0.40 -3.56 6.00
CA TYR A 13 -0.95 -4.44 4.97
C TYR A 13 -2.42 -4.70 5.27
N LEU A 14 -3.29 -4.50 4.29
CA LEU A 14 -4.74 -4.67 4.42
C LEU A 14 -5.26 -5.50 3.24
N GLU A 15 -6.00 -6.57 3.55
CA GLU A 15 -6.63 -7.48 2.58
C GLU A 15 -7.96 -8.00 3.16
N GLY A 16 -8.89 -8.39 2.28
CA GLY A 16 -10.24 -8.86 2.66
C GLY A 16 -11.06 -7.75 3.32
N ASP A 17 -12.03 -8.10 4.18
CA ASP A 17 -12.88 -7.17 4.96
C ASP A 17 -12.11 -6.44 6.09
N ALA A 18 -11.06 -5.73 5.70
CA ALA A 18 -10.19 -4.99 6.60
C ALA A 18 -10.86 -3.67 7.01
N LYS A 19 -10.88 -3.41 8.33
CA LYS A 19 -11.39 -2.16 8.90
C LYS A 19 -10.28 -1.43 9.63
N LEU A 20 -9.91 -0.24 9.16
CA LEU A 20 -8.92 0.65 9.77
C LEU A 20 -9.49 2.06 9.89
N LEU A 21 -9.65 2.54 11.12
CA LEU A 21 -10.03 3.93 11.38
C LEU A 21 -8.92 4.61 12.19
N VAL A 22 -8.35 5.69 11.68
CA VAL A 22 -7.29 6.48 12.33
C VAL A 22 -7.77 7.93 12.43
N LEU A 23 -7.92 8.44 13.66
CA LEU A 23 -8.37 9.81 13.90
C LEU A 23 -7.27 10.86 13.67
N GLY A 24 -6.00 10.45 13.74
CA GLY A 24 -4.84 11.27 13.42
C GLY A 24 -4.25 10.95 12.05
N SER A 25 -2.93 11.09 11.95
CA SER A 25 -2.15 10.77 10.74
C SER A 25 -1.55 9.36 10.80
N VAL A 26 -1.27 8.79 9.63
CA VAL A 26 -0.53 7.53 9.49
C VAL A 26 0.89 7.84 9.03
N THR A 27 1.90 7.23 9.64
CA THR A 27 3.30 7.28 9.18
C THR A 27 3.88 5.87 9.08
N VAL A 28 4.25 5.47 7.86
CA VAL A 28 4.74 4.12 7.54
C VAL A 28 5.79 4.15 6.43
N ASP A 29 6.59 3.10 6.29
CA ASP A 29 7.42 2.91 5.09
C ASP A 29 6.53 2.49 3.91
N ALA A 30 5.75 1.41 4.07
CA ALA A 30 4.78 0.97 3.07
C ALA A 30 3.35 0.91 3.60
N PHE A 31 2.42 1.44 2.81
CA PHE A 31 0.98 1.24 2.97
C PHE A 31 0.47 0.38 1.82
N VAL A 32 -0.02 -0.82 2.12
CA VAL A 32 -0.40 -1.82 1.12
C VAL A 32 -1.87 -2.18 1.29
N GLY A 33 -2.64 -2.07 0.22
CA GLY A 33 -4.06 -2.42 0.18
C GLY A 33 -4.39 -3.34 -0.99
N ASN A 34 -5.12 -4.41 -0.72
CA ASN A 34 -5.64 -5.35 -1.71
C ASN A 34 -7.14 -5.60 -1.48
N MET A 35 -7.90 -5.71 -2.58
CA MET A 35 -9.35 -5.94 -2.64
C MET A 35 -10.24 -4.73 -2.28
N THR A 36 -11.50 -4.79 -2.72
CA THR A 36 -12.47 -3.68 -2.60
C THR A 36 -13.22 -3.62 -1.29
N ASP A 37 -13.48 -4.77 -0.67
CA ASP A 37 -14.37 -4.86 0.49
C ASP A 37 -13.61 -4.42 1.73
N LYS A 38 -13.60 -3.12 2.03
CA LYS A 38 -12.88 -2.59 3.19
C LYS A 38 -13.58 -1.37 3.79
N LEU A 39 -13.08 -0.93 4.93
CA LEU A 39 -13.34 0.41 5.47
C LEU A 39 -12.04 0.99 6.01
N VAL A 40 -11.44 1.91 5.28
CA VAL A 40 -10.17 2.55 5.62
C VAL A 40 -10.35 4.06 5.62
N MET A 41 -10.37 4.63 6.83
CA MET A 41 -10.51 6.06 7.05
C MET A 41 -9.32 6.58 7.85
N ILE A 42 -8.61 7.53 7.26
CA ILE A 42 -7.50 8.27 7.86
C ILE A 42 -7.94 9.73 7.89
N HIS A 43 -8.19 10.28 9.07
CA HIS A 43 -8.68 11.67 9.19
C HIS A 43 -7.57 12.71 8.98
N GLY A 44 -6.32 12.36 9.25
CA GLY A 44 -5.15 13.19 8.98
C GLY A 44 -4.45 12.83 7.67
N ASP A 45 -3.13 13.00 7.66
CA ASP A 45 -2.29 12.69 6.50
C ASP A 45 -1.96 11.20 6.43
N LEU A 46 -1.86 10.66 5.22
CA LEU A 46 -1.21 9.37 4.96
C LEU A 46 0.24 9.65 4.52
N ARG A 47 1.18 9.46 5.44
CA ARG A 47 2.62 9.65 5.21
C ARG A 47 3.30 8.30 5.00
N ALA A 48 3.21 7.77 3.79
CA ALA A 48 3.95 6.58 3.39
C ALA A 48 5.19 6.97 2.56
N LYS A 49 6.24 6.15 2.52
CA LYS A 49 7.24 6.27 1.45
C LYS A 49 6.68 5.73 0.14
N VAL A 50 5.96 4.61 0.23
CA VAL A 50 5.21 4.02 -0.88
C VAL A 50 3.81 3.59 -0.44
N THR A 51 2.82 3.89 -1.27
CA THR A 51 1.47 3.34 -1.18
C THR A 51 1.26 2.39 -2.36
N VAL A 52 0.99 1.12 -2.08
CA VAL A 52 0.73 0.08 -3.10
C VAL A 52 -0.72 -0.35 -3.01
N LEU A 53 -1.49 -0.06 -4.04
CA LEU A 53 -2.93 -0.33 -4.11
C LEU A 53 -3.20 -1.37 -5.19
N SER A 54 -4.14 -2.28 -4.95
CA SER A 54 -4.51 -3.35 -5.86
C SER A 54 -5.96 -3.79 -5.65
N GLY A 55 -6.56 -4.44 -6.64
CA GLY A 55 -7.94 -4.93 -6.60
C GLY A 55 -8.93 -3.80 -6.34
N GLU A 56 -8.75 -2.68 -7.02
CA GLU A 56 -9.55 -1.45 -6.84
C GLU A 56 -9.55 -0.90 -5.39
N PHE A 57 -8.59 -1.29 -4.56
CA PHE A 57 -8.46 -0.75 -3.20
C PHE A 57 -8.08 0.75 -3.26
N GLY A 58 -8.94 1.64 -2.79
CA GLY A 58 -8.61 3.05 -2.52
C GLY A 58 -9.12 3.46 -1.14
N PRO A 59 -8.33 4.05 -0.23
CA PRO A 59 -8.84 4.44 1.10
C PRO A 59 -10.14 5.25 0.98
N ASP A 60 -11.15 4.91 1.79
CA ASP A 60 -12.45 5.59 1.77
C ASP A 60 -12.33 7.08 2.16
N LEU A 61 -11.35 7.36 3.03
CA LEU A 61 -11.01 8.71 3.42
C LEU A 61 -9.50 8.82 3.68
N VAL A 62 -8.88 9.81 3.04
CA VAL A 62 -7.69 10.50 3.55
C VAL A 62 -8.09 11.96 3.72
N GLY A 63 -8.34 12.37 4.96
CA GLY A 63 -8.84 13.70 5.29
C GLY A 63 -7.79 14.81 5.14
N GLY A 64 -6.52 14.43 5.21
CA GLY A 64 -5.36 15.28 4.91
C GLY A 64 -4.76 14.99 3.54
N THR A 65 -3.42 15.00 3.48
CA THR A 65 -2.65 14.78 2.25
C THR A 65 -2.11 13.35 2.18
N LEU A 66 -2.15 12.77 0.98
CA LEU A 66 -1.40 11.55 0.66
C LEU A 66 0.03 11.95 0.26
N HIS A 67 1.02 11.49 1.01
CA HIS A 67 2.44 11.69 0.74
C HIS A 67 3.13 10.40 0.29
N GLY A 68 4.22 10.58 -0.46
CA GLY A 68 5.04 9.48 -0.98
C GLY A 68 4.59 9.00 -2.35
N ALA A 69 5.30 8.00 -2.87
CA ALA A 69 4.97 7.41 -4.15
C ALA A 69 3.68 6.59 -4.08
N VAL A 70 2.89 6.60 -5.15
CA VAL A 70 1.66 5.81 -5.26
C VAL A 70 1.78 4.87 -6.44
N VAL A 71 1.76 3.57 -6.16
CA VAL A 71 1.63 2.51 -7.16
C VAL A 71 0.21 2.00 -7.08
N ALA A 72 -0.62 2.37 -8.05
CA ALA A 72 -2.04 2.03 -8.08
C ALA A 72 -2.50 1.68 -9.51
N PRO A 73 -3.58 0.90 -9.66
CA PRO A 73 -4.21 0.70 -10.96
C PRO A 73 -4.76 2.02 -11.50
N ALA A 74 -4.75 2.18 -12.82
CA ALA A 74 -5.20 3.41 -13.49
C ALA A 74 -6.66 3.78 -13.18
N CYS A 75 -7.50 2.81 -12.83
CA CYS A 75 -8.91 3.04 -12.52
C CYS A 75 -9.14 3.86 -11.24
N LEU A 76 -8.16 3.95 -10.34
CA LEU A 76 -8.31 4.70 -9.09
C LEU A 76 -8.09 6.20 -9.23
N ASP A 77 -7.51 6.68 -10.34
CA ASP A 77 -7.18 8.11 -10.55
C ASP A 77 -6.34 8.71 -9.38
N LEU A 78 -5.62 7.85 -8.65
CA LEU A 78 -4.74 8.21 -7.54
C LEU A 78 -3.26 8.15 -7.93
N ALA A 79 -2.95 7.64 -9.12
CA ALA A 79 -1.59 7.33 -9.53
C ALA A 79 -0.80 8.63 -9.74
N GLN A 80 0.08 8.94 -8.80
CA GLN A 80 1.27 9.72 -9.09
C GLN A 80 2.12 8.85 -10.01
N ASP A 81 2.40 9.30 -11.23
CA ASP A 81 3.18 8.54 -12.23
C ASP A 81 4.60 8.26 -11.71
N VAL A 82 4.75 7.15 -10.97
CA VAL A 82 5.99 6.73 -10.33
C VAL A 82 6.28 5.30 -10.77
N ASP A 83 7.49 5.08 -11.30
CA ASP A 83 7.98 3.74 -11.57
C ASP A 83 8.18 2.99 -10.24
N PRO A 84 7.51 1.85 -10.01
CA PRO A 84 7.69 1.05 -8.80
C PRO A 84 9.16 0.67 -8.55
N ALA A 85 9.95 0.47 -9.61
CA ALA A 85 11.37 0.14 -9.52
C ALA A 85 12.24 1.27 -8.92
N SER A 86 11.72 2.49 -8.88
CA SER A 86 12.41 3.65 -8.28
C SER A 86 12.22 3.78 -6.77
N VAL A 87 11.29 3.01 -6.18
CA VAL A 87 10.92 3.13 -4.75
C VAL A 87 10.87 1.80 -4.02
N LEU A 88 10.61 0.70 -4.71
CA LEU A 88 10.56 -0.65 -4.15
C LEU A 88 11.87 -1.39 -4.34
N VAL A 89 12.17 -2.31 -3.43
CA VAL A 89 13.32 -3.22 -3.58
C VAL A 89 13.11 -4.15 -4.79
N PRO A 90 14.16 -4.50 -5.55
CA PRO A 90 14.02 -5.32 -6.76
C PRO A 90 13.32 -6.67 -6.53
N GLU A 91 13.47 -7.24 -5.34
CA GLU A 91 12.89 -8.54 -4.96
C GLU A 91 11.36 -8.52 -4.95
N VAL A 92 10.70 -7.37 -4.86
CA VAL A 92 9.23 -7.27 -4.88
C VAL A 92 8.68 -6.84 -6.24
N LEU A 93 9.54 -6.65 -7.25
CA LEU A 93 9.12 -6.34 -8.61
C LEU A 93 8.73 -7.63 -9.35
N ARG A 94 7.76 -7.51 -10.28
CA ARG A 94 7.43 -8.60 -11.20
C ARG A 94 8.53 -8.77 -12.23
N THR A 95 8.81 -10.00 -12.61
CA THR A 95 9.62 -10.31 -13.79
C THR A 95 8.74 -10.81 -14.93
N ASP A 96 9.21 -10.67 -16.18
CA ASP A 96 8.44 -11.10 -17.36
C ASP A 96 8.12 -12.60 -17.31
N GLY A 97 6.87 -12.96 -17.64
CA GLY A 97 6.41 -14.35 -17.72
C GLY A 97 5.87 -14.95 -16.42
N GLU A 98 5.69 -14.16 -15.35
CA GLU A 98 5.13 -14.61 -14.09
C GLU A 98 3.59 -14.60 -14.10
N ASP A 99 3.01 -15.80 -14.14
CA ASP A 99 1.58 -16.05 -13.97
C ASP A 99 1.32 -16.46 -12.52
N ASP A 100 0.91 -15.52 -11.67
CA ASP A 100 0.69 -15.77 -10.24
C ASP A 100 -0.73 -15.42 -9.82
N TRP A 101 -1.41 -16.40 -9.23
CA TRP A 101 -2.80 -16.32 -8.79
C TRP A 101 -2.95 -15.46 -7.52
N ARG A 102 -1.83 -15.08 -6.90
CA ARG A 102 -1.73 -14.09 -5.81
C ARG A 102 -1.13 -12.75 -6.26
N SER A 103 -1.08 -12.49 -7.57
CA SER A 103 -0.54 -11.23 -8.05
C SER A 103 -1.47 -10.08 -7.66
N PHE A 104 -0.92 -9.05 -7.03
CA PHE A 104 -1.53 -7.73 -7.07
C PHE A 104 -1.60 -7.29 -8.54
N ASP A 105 -2.75 -6.78 -8.95
CA ASP A 105 -2.94 -6.05 -10.21
C ASP A 105 -2.30 -4.65 -10.17
N ALA A 106 -1.67 -4.28 -9.04
CA ALA A 106 -0.75 -3.16 -8.94
C ALA A 106 0.31 -3.27 -10.05
N PRO A 107 0.52 -2.22 -10.87
CA PRO A 107 1.44 -2.30 -12.00
C PRO A 107 2.83 -2.74 -11.57
N ARG A 108 3.37 -3.80 -12.19
CA ARG A 108 4.78 -4.25 -12.06
C ARG A 108 5.23 -4.68 -10.64
N VAL A 109 4.33 -4.83 -9.66
CA VAL A 109 4.65 -5.28 -8.28
C VAL A 109 4.19 -6.72 -8.05
N HIS A 110 5.06 -7.55 -7.48
CA HIS A 110 4.75 -8.94 -7.15
C HIS A 110 4.17 -9.04 -5.73
N GLY A 111 2.85 -9.09 -5.62
CA GLY A 111 2.11 -9.09 -4.34
C GLY A 111 2.58 -10.16 -3.34
N GLY A 112 2.76 -11.41 -3.79
CA GLY A 112 3.25 -12.49 -2.92
C GLY A 112 4.64 -12.24 -2.31
N ARG A 113 5.60 -11.68 -3.09
CA ARG A 113 6.94 -11.34 -2.58
C ARG A 113 6.90 -10.14 -1.64
N LEU A 114 6.06 -9.15 -1.95
CA LEU A 114 5.85 -8.00 -1.06
C LEU A 114 5.31 -8.47 0.31
N LEU A 115 4.29 -9.32 0.32
CA LEU A 115 3.72 -9.87 1.55
C LEU A 115 4.75 -10.68 2.33
N ASN A 116 5.47 -11.60 1.67
CA ASN A 116 6.50 -12.42 2.33
C ASN A 116 7.55 -11.56 3.04
N ARG A 117 8.00 -10.47 2.41
CA ARG A 117 8.96 -9.55 3.05
C ARG A 117 8.37 -8.80 4.23
N ILE A 118 7.10 -8.38 4.14
CA ILE A 118 6.40 -7.73 5.26
C ILE A 118 6.29 -8.70 6.44
N ASP A 119 5.90 -9.95 6.19
CA ASP A 119 5.79 -11.00 7.21
C ASP A 119 7.15 -11.34 7.86
N GLU A 120 8.23 -11.31 7.06
CA GLU A 120 9.61 -11.50 7.54
C GLU A 120 10.20 -10.25 8.21
N GLY A 121 9.49 -9.12 8.22
CA GLY A 121 9.99 -7.85 8.76
C GLY A 121 11.13 -7.23 7.94
N LEU A 122 11.26 -7.61 6.66
CA LEU A 122 12.28 -7.12 5.76
C LEU A 122 11.86 -5.80 5.08
N PRO A 123 12.82 -4.93 4.71
CA PRO A 123 12.53 -3.71 3.97
C PRO A 123 11.90 -4.01 2.62
N VAL A 124 10.86 -3.25 2.27
CA VAL A 124 10.18 -3.32 0.95
C VAL A 124 10.41 -2.08 0.09
N VAL A 125 10.90 -1.00 0.70
CA VAL A 125 11.27 0.25 0.03
C VAL A 125 12.79 0.38 -0.08
N LEU A 126 13.25 1.14 -1.08
CA LEU A 126 14.63 1.61 -1.16
C LEU A 126 14.91 2.60 -0.02
N GLY A 127 16.14 2.58 0.49
CA GLY A 127 16.60 3.37 1.64
C GLY A 127 16.76 4.86 1.34
#